data_AF-A0A5S5DUI3-F1
#
_entry.id   AF-A0A5S5DUI3-F1
#
_cell.length_a   1.000
_cell.length_b   1.000
_cell.length_c   1.000
_cell.angle_alpha   90.00
_cell.angle_beta   90.00
_cell.angle_gamma   90.00
#
_symmetry.space_group_name_H-M   'P 1'
#
loop_
_entity.id
_entity.type
_entity.pdbx_description
1 polymer ?
#
loop_
_entity_poly.entity_id
_entity_poly.type
_entity_poly.pdbx_seq_one_letter_code
_entity_poly.pdbx_strand_id
1 'polypeptide(L)'
;MKAKKFAIVKFTVAAFILGLMGFWIFNTTKPFNEFAYGTIGVMLLIVGFIIYSGVQALKDAKSGLNPEDELSKKITQKAASMAFSISIYMWLIGLFALDMFSIDSVNKAKFVIAIGMMGMTLIFLFIRLYLSKVGIDDN
;
A
#
# COMPACT_ATOMS: atom_id res chain seq x y z
N MET A 1 -4.52 23.67 -6.60
CA MET A 1 -5.09 22.62 -7.48
C MET A 1 -4.45 21.24 -7.32
N LYS A 2 -3.13 21.11 -7.20
CA LYS A 2 -2.43 19.82 -7.03
C LYS A 2 -2.90 19.00 -5.81
N ALA A 3 -3.02 19.64 -4.63
CA ALA A 3 -3.47 18.96 -3.40
C ALA A 3 -4.88 18.33 -3.51
N LYS A 4 -5.82 18.97 -4.23
CA LYS A 4 -7.15 18.39 -4.48
C LYS A 4 -7.07 17.12 -5.33
N LYS A 5 -6.20 17.08 -6.35
CA LYS A 5 -5.99 15.89 -7.20
C LYS A 5 -5.41 14.73 -6.39
N PHE A 6 -4.43 15.00 -5.52
CA PHE A 6 -3.86 13.98 -4.64
C PHE A 6 -4.88 13.43 -3.63
N ALA A 7 -5.69 14.30 -3.02
CA ALA A 7 -6.75 13.86 -2.12
C ALA A 7 -7.77 12.97 -2.86
N ILE A 8 -8.17 13.34 -4.08
CA ILE A 8 -9.05 12.53 -4.92
C ILE A 8 -8.46 11.14 -5.14
N VAL A 9 -7.19 11.04 -5.55
CA VAL A 9 -6.53 9.73 -5.76
C VAL A 9 -6.58 8.88 -4.48
N LYS A 10 -6.23 9.47 -3.32
CA LYS A 10 -6.28 8.76 -2.03
C LYS A 10 -7.69 8.26 -1.69
N PHE A 11 -8.72 9.08 -1.88
CA PHE A 11 -10.10 8.69 -1.61
C PHE A 11 -10.60 7.64 -2.60
N THR A 12 -10.23 7.72 -3.88
CA THR A 12 -10.55 6.69 -4.88
C THR A 12 -9.93 5.36 -4.51
N VAL A 13 -8.66 5.34 -4.08
CA VAL A 13 -8.00 4.11 -3.61
C VAL A 13 -8.69 3.55 -2.38
N ALA A 14 -9.03 4.38 -1.40
CA ALA A 14 -9.77 3.94 -0.21
C ALA A 14 -11.14 3.34 -0.56
N ALA A 15 -11.90 4.00 -1.45
CA ALA A 15 -13.19 3.50 -1.92
C ALA A 15 -13.06 2.17 -2.67
N PHE A 16 -12.02 2.01 -3.48
CA PHE A 16 -11.74 0.77 -4.19
C PHE A 16 -11.44 -0.38 -3.21
N ILE A 17 -10.60 -0.15 -2.21
CA ILE A 17 -10.30 -1.15 -1.17
C ILE A 17 -11.56 -1.55 -0.41
N LEU A 18 -12.37 -0.58 0.01
CA LEU A 18 -13.64 -0.84 0.69
C LEU A 18 -14.63 -1.60 -0.19
N GLY A 19 -14.69 -1.27 -1.49
CA GLY A 19 -15.52 -1.98 -2.46
C GLY A 19 -15.12 -3.45 -2.61
N LEU A 20 -13.83 -3.73 -2.73
CA LEU A 20 -13.31 -5.11 -2.78
C LEU A 20 -13.56 -5.87 -1.48
N MET A 21 -13.36 -5.20 -0.34
CA MET A 21 -13.63 -5.79 0.98
C MET A 21 -15.12 -6.12 1.13
N GLY A 22 -16.01 -5.19 0.75
CA GLY A 22 -17.44 -5.42 0.74
C GLY A 22 -17.81 -6.59 -0.16
N PHE A 23 -17.31 -6.62 -1.39
CA PHE A 23 -17.52 -7.71 -2.33
C PHE A 23 -17.06 -9.08 -1.78
N TRP A 24 -15.92 -9.12 -1.09
CA TRP A 24 -15.43 -10.35 -0.45
C TRP A 24 -16.36 -10.79 0.70
N ILE A 25 -16.80 -9.86 1.54
CA ILE A 25 -17.76 -10.13 2.63
C ILE A 25 -19.07 -10.67 2.06
N PHE A 26 -19.61 -10.05 1.00
CA PHE A 26 -20.88 -10.48 0.37
C PHE A 26 -20.80 -11.88 -0.25
N ASN A 27 -19.66 -12.27 -0.83
CA ASN A 27 -19.48 -13.60 -1.42
C ASN A 27 -19.07 -14.67 -0.40
N THR A 28 -18.83 -14.29 0.86
CA THR A 28 -18.44 -15.25 1.89
C THR A 28 -19.67 -16.00 2.39
N THR A 29 -19.73 -17.29 2.07
CA THR A 29 -20.85 -18.19 2.45
C THR A 29 -20.68 -18.84 3.82
N LYS A 30 -19.50 -18.75 4.43
CA LYS A 30 -19.17 -19.34 5.73
C LYS A 30 -19.14 -18.28 6.83
N PRO A 31 -19.49 -18.61 8.09
CA PRO A 31 -19.31 -17.69 9.20
C PRO A 31 -17.84 -17.28 9.33
N PHE A 32 -17.60 -16.02 9.67
CA PHE A 32 -16.25 -15.50 9.87
C PHE A 32 -15.56 -16.18 11.06
N ASN A 33 -14.32 -16.61 10.85
CA ASN A 33 -13.42 -17.08 11.89
C ASN A 33 -12.58 -15.93 12.46
N GLU A 34 -11.79 -16.19 13.50
CA GLU A 34 -10.92 -15.19 14.15
C GLU A 34 -9.95 -14.52 13.17
N PHE A 35 -9.41 -15.29 12.21
CA PHE A 35 -8.54 -14.76 11.16
C PHE A 35 -9.25 -13.77 10.23
N ALA A 36 -10.51 -14.02 9.89
CA ALA A 36 -11.30 -13.11 9.07
C ALA A 36 -11.53 -11.77 9.78
N TYR A 37 -11.86 -11.79 11.08
CA TYR A 37 -11.98 -10.57 11.87
C TYR A 37 -10.66 -9.80 11.98
N GLY A 38 -9.54 -10.50 12.18
CA GLY A 38 -8.21 -9.89 12.18
C GLY A 38 -7.89 -9.22 10.83
N THR A 39 -8.23 -9.88 9.72
CA THR A 39 -8.02 -9.35 8.36
C THR A 39 -8.85 -8.09 8.11
N ILE A 40 -10.13 -8.10 8.51
CA ILE A 40 -11.01 -6.92 8.42
C ILE A 40 -10.44 -5.78 9.27
N GLY A 41 -9.97 -6.05 10.48
CA GLY A 41 -9.36 -5.06 11.36
C GLY A 41 -8.15 -4.37 10.73
N VAL A 42 -7.22 -5.16 10.16
CA VAL A 42 -6.05 -4.61 9.46
C VAL A 42 -6.46 -3.78 8.24
N MET A 43 -7.43 -4.25 7.45
CA MET A 43 -7.94 -3.49 6.30
C MET A 43 -8.53 -2.14 6.71
N LEU A 44 -9.34 -2.11 7.78
CA LEU A 44 -9.92 -0.87 8.30
C LEU A 44 -8.86 0.10 8.81
N LEU A 45 -7.79 -0.39 9.46
CA LEU A 45 -6.67 0.45 9.87
C LEU A 45 -5.97 1.08 8.66
N ILE A 46 -5.71 0.30 7.61
CA ILE A 46 -5.10 0.80 6.36
C ILE A 46 -5.99 1.86 5.71
N VAL A 47 -7.28 1.57 5.54
CA VAL A 47 -8.25 2.51 4.94
C VAL A 47 -8.36 3.78 5.79
N GLY A 48 -8.44 3.63 7.12
CA GLY A 48 -8.47 4.74 8.06
C GLY A 48 -7.25 5.65 7.92
N PHE A 49 -6.05 5.07 7.79
CA PHE A 49 -4.83 5.83 7.54
C PHE A 49 -4.85 6.57 6.19
N ILE A 50 -5.33 5.93 5.12
CA ILE A 50 -5.45 6.56 3.80
C ILE A 50 -6.41 7.77 3.87
N ILE A 51 -7.58 7.59 4.47
CA ILE A 51 -8.59 8.64 4.65
C ILE A 51 -8.02 9.77 5.51
N TYR A 52 -7.42 9.46 6.66
CA TYR A 52 -6.77 10.44 7.54
C TYR A 52 -5.73 11.27 6.78
N SER A 53 -4.85 10.62 6.02
CA SER A 53 -3.82 11.30 5.25
C SER A 53 -4.39 12.16 4.10
N GLY A 54 -5.55 11.79 3.56
CA GLY A 54 -6.27 12.58 2.56
C GLY A 54 -6.93 13.82 3.16
N VAL A 55 -7.57 13.66 4.33
CA VAL A 55 -8.16 14.78 5.09
C VAL A 55 -7.09 15.75 5.55
N GLN A 56 -5.96 15.26 6.07
CA GLN A 56 -4.85 16.11 6.49
C GLN A 56 -4.32 16.95 5.31
N ALA A 57 -4.09 16.32 4.16
CA ALA A 57 -3.65 17.03 2.95
C ALA A 57 -4.63 18.14 2.50
N LEU A 58 -5.94 17.95 2.71
CA LEU A 58 -6.93 19.00 2.44
C LEU A 58 -6.91 20.12 3.48
N LYS A 59 -6.66 19.80 4.76
CA LYS A 59 -6.52 20.80 5.83
C LYS A 59 -5.28 21.65 5.63
N ASP A 60 -4.14 21.03 5.31
CA ASP A 60 -2.87 21.72 5.06
C ASP A 60 -2.98 22.66 3.84
N ALA A 61 -3.66 22.20 2.78
CA ALA A 61 -3.94 23.03 1.61
C ALA A 61 -4.85 24.23 1.92
N LYS A 62 -5.72 24.14 2.94
CA LYS A 62 -6.56 25.26 3.39
C LYS A 62 -5.82 26.24 4.28
N SER A 63 -4.83 25.79 5.05
CA SER A 63 -4.01 26.65 5.93
C SER A 63 -2.88 27.38 5.21
N GLY A 64 -2.73 27.18 3.89
CA GLY A 64 -1.66 27.80 3.10
C GLY A 64 -0.29 27.16 3.32
N LEU A 65 -0.21 26.09 4.11
CA LEU A 65 1.00 25.29 4.25
C LEU A 65 1.25 24.57 2.93
N ASN A 66 2.47 24.69 2.41
CA ASN A 66 2.87 23.93 1.24
C ASN A 66 3.04 22.46 1.69
N PRO A 67 2.18 21.52 1.26
CA PRO A 67 2.29 20.12 1.65
C PRO A 67 3.55 19.44 1.05
N GLU A 68 4.30 20.19 0.25
CA GLU A 68 5.39 19.77 -0.61
C GLU A 68 6.73 20.44 -0.23
N ASP A 69 6.91 20.80 1.05
CA ASP A 69 8.23 21.22 1.56
C ASP A 69 9.32 20.21 1.15
N GLU A 70 10.44 20.71 0.63
CA GLU A 70 11.51 19.89 0.07
C GLU A 70 12.06 18.90 1.08
N LEU A 71 12.19 19.31 2.34
CA LEU A 71 12.68 18.44 3.40
C LEU A 71 11.69 17.30 3.68
N SER A 72 10.40 17.60 3.77
CA SER A 72 9.33 16.61 3.95
C SER A 72 9.25 15.63 2.78
N LYS A 73 9.42 16.11 1.54
CA LYS A 73 9.52 15.28 0.33
C LYS A 73 10.72 14.33 0.40
N LYS A 74 11.91 14.85 0.72
CA LYS A 74 13.15 14.06 0.82
C LYS A 74 13.04 12.99 1.91
N ILE A 75 12.47 13.32 3.07
CA ILE A 75 12.22 12.36 4.15
C ILE A 75 11.25 11.27 3.67
N THR A 76 10.13 11.66 3.06
CA THR A 76 9.12 10.71 2.58
C THR A 76 9.68 9.78 1.50
N GLN A 77 10.46 10.30 0.55
CA GLN A 77 11.11 9.49 -0.49
C GLN A 77 12.13 8.51 0.10
N LYS A 78 12.98 8.97 1.04
CA LYS A 78 13.95 8.11 1.72
C LYS A 78 13.25 7.03 2.54
N ALA A 79 12.22 7.39 3.30
CA ALA A 79 11.41 6.46 4.07
C ALA A 79 10.72 5.42 3.17
N ALA A 80 10.14 5.84 2.03
CA ALA A 80 9.52 4.93 1.07
C ALA A 80 10.53 3.94 0.46
N SER A 81 11.73 4.41 0.09
CA SER A 81 12.79 3.55 -0.44
C SER A 81 13.29 2.53 0.59
N MET A 82 13.47 2.96 1.84
CA MET A 82 13.85 2.08 2.95
C MET A 82 12.74 1.06 3.26
N ALA A 83 11.49 1.51 3.36
CA ALA A 83 10.34 0.64 3.61
C ALA A 83 10.15 -0.39 2.49
N PHE A 84 10.31 0.00 1.23
CA PHE A 84 10.29 -0.91 0.09
C PHE A 84 11.38 -1.98 0.22
N SER A 85 12.61 -1.57 0.50
CA SER A 85 13.74 -2.49 0.66
C SER A 85 13.52 -3.48 1.82
N ILE A 86 13.05 -3.00 2.97
CA ILE A 86 12.72 -3.84 4.13
C ILE A 86 11.56 -4.78 3.84
N SER A 87 10.56 -4.33 3.08
CA SER A 87 9.38 -5.14 2.76
C SER A 87 9.74 -6.42 2.02
N ILE A 88 10.72 -6.38 1.10
CA ILE A 88 11.18 -7.56 0.36
C ILE A 88 11.69 -8.63 1.33
N TYR A 89 12.50 -8.24 2.32
CA TYR A 89 13.01 -9.17 3.33
C TYR A 89 11.89 -9.71 4.23
N MET A 90 10.92 -8.89 4.62
CA MET A 90 9.75 -9.33 5.39
C MET A 90 8.93 -10.38 4.63
N TRP A 91 8.72 -10.20 3.33
CA TRP A 91 8.01 -11.17 2.50
C TRP A 91 8.80 -12.48 2.32
N LEU A 92 10.13 -12.41 2.17
CA LEU A 92 10.99 -13.59 2.13
C LEU A 92 10.91 -14.40 3.43
N ILE A 93 10.94 -13.73 4.59
CA ILE A 93 10.74 -14.37 5.90
C ILE A 93 9.36 -15.04 5.95
N GLY A 94 8.32 -14.36 5.45
CA GLY A 94 6.97 -14.93 5.38
C GLY A 94 6.89 -16.20 4.53
N LEU A 95 7.57 -16.25 3.38
CA LEU A 95 7.66 -17.47 2.55
C LEU A 95 8.35 -18.62 3.29
N PHE A 96 9.46 -18.34 3.97
CA PHE A 96 10.17 -19.34 4.76
C PHE A 96 9.34 -19.85 5.95
N ALA A 97 8.61 -18.95 6.63
CA ALA A 97 7.69 -19.34 7.70
C ALA A 97 6.55 -20.23 7.19
N LEU A 98 6.07 -19.99 5.97
CA LEU A 98 5.06 -20.83 5.33
C LEU A 98 5.60 -22.21 4.93
N ASP A 99 6.89 -22.38 4.65
CA ASP A 99 7.49 -23.71 4.43
C ASP A 99 7.38 -24.63 5.65
N MET A 100 7.22 -24.07 6.86
CA MET A 100 6.99 -24.86 8.08
C MET A 100 5.59 -25.51 8.13
N PHE A 101 4.67 -25.12 7.25
CA PHE A 101 3.30 -25.65 7.18
C PHE A 101 3.10 -26.41 5.86
N SER A 102 3.02 -27.73 5.93
CA SER A 102 2.86 -28.62 4.75
C SER A 102 1.39 -28.87 4.42
N ILE A 103 0.67 -27.83 3.98
CA ILE A 103 -0.75 -27.93 3.57
C ILE A 103 -0.89 -27.35 2.15
N ASP A 104 -1.69 -27.95 1.27
CA ASP A 104 -1.86 -27.47 -0.12
C ASP A 104 -2.33 -26.01 -0.22
N SER A 105 -3.04 -25.50 0.80
CA SER A 105 -3.42 -24.09 0.91
C SER A 105 -2.21 -23.15 1.06
N VAL A 106 -1.14 -23.63 1.69
CA VAL A 106 0.12 -22.90 1.89
C VAL A 106 0.83 -22.73 0.55
N ASN A 107 0.79 -23.73 -0.34
CA ASN A 107 1.39 -23.60 -1.68
C ASN A 107 0.69 -22.53 -2.52
N LYS A 108 -0.64 -22.39 -2.41
CA LYS A 108 -1.37 -21.29 -3.05
C LYS A 108 -1.00 -19.92 -2.44
N ALA A 109 -0.85 -19.85 -1.13
CA ALA A 109 -0.42 -18.63 -0.44
C ALA A 109 0.99 -18.19 -0.87
N LYS A 110 1.94 -19.14 -0.96
CA LYS A 110 3.30 -18.89 -1.46
C LYS A 110 3.28 -18.30 -2.87
N PHE A 111 2.45 -18.85 -3.76
CA PHE A 111 2.31 -18.35 -5.12
C PHE A 111 1.78 -16.91 -5.16
N VAL A 112 0.75 -16.59 -4.37
CA VAL A 112 0.21 -15.23 -4.25
C VAL A 112 1.27 -14.25 -3.72
N ILE A 113 2.02 -14.64 -2.70
CA ILE A 113 3.10 -13.83 -2.14
C ILE A 113 4.20 -13.60 -3.17
N ALA A 114 4.63 -14.65 -3.88
CA ALA A 114 5.66 -14.56 -4.92
C ALA A 114 5.24 -13.62 -6.06
N ILE A 115 3.99 -13.69 -6.52
CA ILE A 115 3.44 -12.74 -7.52
C ILE A 115 3.43 -11.32 -6.96
N GLY A 116 3.00 -11.14 -5.70
CA GLY A 116 2.98 -9.83 -5.06
C GLY A 116 4.37 -9.19 -5.00
N MET A 117 5.38 -9.95 -4.59
CA MET A 117 6.79 -9.51 -4.58
C MET A 117 7.31 -9.18 -5.99
N MET A 118 7.01 -10.01 -6.98
CA MET A 118 7.41 -9.78 -8.37
C MET A 118 6.78 -8.49 -8.91
N GLY A 119 5.47 -8.28 -8.67
CA GLY A 119 4.76 -7.07 -9.08
C GLY A 119 5.35 -5.81 -8.44
N MET A 120 5.63 -5.84 -7.14
CA MET A 120 6.28 -4.73 -6.43
C MET A 120 7.65 -4.40 -7.00
N THR A 121 8.45 -5.42 -7.32
CA THR A 121 9.79 -5.27 -7.93
C THR A 121 9.71 -4.67 -9.32
N LEU A 122 8.77 -5.13 -10.15
CA LEU A 122 8.57 -4.60 -11.50
C LEU A 122 8.13 -3.14 -11.49
N ILE A 123 7.16 -2.79 -10.62
CA ILE A 123 6.73 -1.39 -10.44
C ILE A 123 7.91 -0.51 -10.06
N PHE A 124 8.72 -0.94 -9.10
CA PHE A 124 9.91 -0.20 -8.69
C PHE A 124 10.91 -0.03 -9.85
N LEU A 125 11.18 -1.11 -10.61
CA LEU A 125 12.08 -1.05 -11.76
C LEU A 125 11.57 -0.09 -12.84
N PHE A 126 10.28 -0.16 -13.19
CA PHE A 126 9.69 0.74 -14.18
C PHE A 126 9.73 2.21 -13.74
N ILE A 127 9.39 2.49 -12.47
CA ILE A 127 9.47 3.85 -11.92
C ILE A 127 10.93 4.32 -11.95
N ARG A 128 11.88 3.48 -11.54
CA ARG A 128 13.31 3.83 -11.54
C ARG A 128 13.84 4.11 -12.95
N LEU A 129 13.49 3.28 -13.92
CA LEU A 129 13.87 3.47 -15.32
C LEU A 129 13.26 4.74 -15.92
N TYR A 130 12.00 5.02 -15.61
CA TYR A 130 11.33 6.25 -16.04
C TYR A 130 12.02 7.49 -15.47
N LEU A 131 12.24 7.53 -14.15
CA LEU A 131 12.90 8.65 -13.48
C LEU A 131 14.36 8.82 -13.93
N SER A 132 15.06 7.72 -14.24
CA SER A 132 16.43 7.78 -14.77
C SER A 132 16.51 8.41 -16.16
N LYS A 133 15.44 8.36 -16.96
CA LYS A 133 15.40 8.96 -18.30
C LYS A 133 14.90 10.40 -18.29
N VAL A 134 13.92 10.70 -17.44
CA VAL A 134 13.31 12.04 -17.34
C VAL A 134 14.16 12.98 -16.48
N GLY A 135 15.00 12.43 -15.60
CA GLY A 135 15.63 13.21 -14.53
C GLY A 135 14.65 13.52 -13.41
N ILE A 136 15.17 13.90 -12.25
CA ILE A 136 14.36 14.44 -11.16
C ILE A 136 14.39 15.96 -11.36
N ASP A 137 13.27 16.53 -11.84
CA ASP A 137 13.14 17.98 -11.96
C ASP A 137 12.90 18.56 -10.55
N ASP A 138 13.83 19.38 -10.07
CA ASP A 138 13.88 19.95 -8.71
C ASP A 138 12.95 21.17 -8.53
N ASN A 139 11.85 21.25 -9.31
CA ASN A 139 10.88 22.36 -9.29
C ASN A 139 9.74 22.19 -8.27
#